data_AF-A0A6J8CN55-F1
#
_entry.id   AF-A0A6J8CN55-F1
#
_cell.length_a   1.000
_cell.length_b   1.000
_cell.length_c   1.000
_cell.angle_alpha   90.00
_cell.angle_beta   90.00
_cell.angle_gamma   90.00
#
_symmetry.space_group_name_H-M   'P 1'
#
loop_
_entity.id
_entity.type
_entity.pdbx_description
1 polymer ?
#
loop_
_entity_poly.entity_id
_entity_poly.type
_entity_poly.pdbx_seq_one_letter_code
_entity_poly.pdbx_strand_id
1 'polypeptide(L)'
;MQDTEHIEMKPMKSTQKGFDVWDQETWKSSDMFLFENSQSDHLVTKIRQKSTGPRTIRRGGRTDTTKLYHKVGKDEQIKYVDFTSLYPWTNKYCRYQLHHPEIITNNFEDLDKYFGLCHVKILPPTNLYHAVLPYRCNGKLIFPLCRTCVETTNQGKCTHNDQKRCIAGTYTTPEIMLAQEKGYRVLKVHEVWHFPDSTQYGKKTNSGGLFTDYVQMFLKIKQEASDFPLHCTSEEDKREYIRLYKENEGIDLDYDNIKVNPGLRSLAKLCLNSFYGKFGQRLFLKRHSFFHESEADKFFQIVSDPTKVVENFHIVSNDTIQLEWSQHSKFPPVDVKINIFIAIFTTMWARLKLYEVLDMLDERVLYTDTDSCIYVSKKGKPEPPLGNYLGELTSEIPADEEYIVEFVSGGPKNYAYRTLKSETCKVKGFTLNFTNSNIVNFNSVKDMITCNRDMCKALTNPTKICRLPNQRKIFSREEKKKYKFTYDKRVILPNFNTVPYGYK
;
A
#
# COMPACT_ATOMS: atom_id res chain seq x y z
N MET A 1 33.71 -4.50 53.06
CA MET A 1 33.12 -3.16 53.13
C MET A 1 33.31 -2.57 51.74
N GLN A 2 32.30 -2.69 50.87
CA GLN A 2 31.28 -1.64 50.60
C GLN A 2 31.98 -0.38 50.05
N ASP A 3 31.75 0.08 48.81
CA ASP A 3 30.44 0.28 48.18
C ASP A 3 30.41 0.06 46.65
N THR A 4 29.26 -0.43 46.21
CA THR A 4 28.77 -0.50 44.82
C THR A 4 28.07 0.80 44.44
N GLU A 5 28.49 1.46 43.36
CA GLU A 5 27.64 2.41 42.63
C GLU A 5 27.32 1.86 41.24
N HIS A 6 26.04 1.52 41.05
CA HIS A 6 25.44 1.16 39.78
C HIS A 6 25.26 2.42 38.90
N ILE A 7 25.84 2.43 37.71
CA ILE A 7 25.52 3.40 36.65
C ILE A 7 24.77 2.68 35.53
N GLU A 8 23.44 2.87 35.49
CA GLU A 8 22.56 2.43 34.42
C GLU A 8 22.72 3.30 33.16
N MET A 9 22.94 2.67 31.99
CA MET A 9 22.87 3.33 30.67
C MET A 9 21.50 3.04 30.03
N LYS A 10 20.73 4.09 29.67
CA LYS A 10 19.45 3.96 28.92
C LYS A 10 19.60 4.18 27.39
N PRO A 11 18.77 3.52 26.54
CA PRO A 11 18.94 3.44 25.07
C PRO A 11 18.20 4.48 24.20
N MET A 12 18.73 4.73 22.99
CA MET A 12 18.20 5.58 21.90
C MET A 12 16.97 4.99 21.19
N LYS A 13 15.94 5.82 20.92
CA LYS A 13 14.80 5.50 20.05
C LYS A 13 15.20 5.49 18.58
N SER A 14 14.97 4.36 17.89
CA SER A 14 14.83 4.29 16.44
C SER A 14 13.42 3.78 16.10
N THR A 15 12.64 4.58 15.37
CA THR A 15 11.29 4.19 14.94
C THR A 15 11.34 3.36 13.66
N GLN A 16 11.28 2.04 13.78
CA GLN A 16 10.88 1.15 12.69
C GLN A 16 9.53 0.50 13.01
N LYS A 17 8.62 0.57 12.03
CA LYS A 17 7.22 0.12 12.12
C LYS A 17 7.13 -1.40 12.26
N GLY A 18 6.39 -1.89 13.25
CA GLY A 18 5.73 -3.20 13.15
C GLY A 18 5.62 -4.07 14.41
N PHE A 19 6.16 -3.69 15.56
CA PHE A 19 6.10 -4.53 16.79
C PHE A 19 6.05 -3.67 18.04
N ASP A 20 5.23 -4.06 19.02
CA ASP A 20 5.28 -3.53 20.38
C ASP A 20 6.43 -4.22 21.14
N VAL A 21 7.44 -3.43 21.50
CA VAL A 21 8.42 -3.74 22.53
C VAL A 21 8.21 -2.67 23.60
N TRP A 22 7.85 -3.10 24.81
CA TRP A 22 7.67 -2.22 25.95
C TRP A 22 9.03 -1.89 26.55
N ASP A 23 9.31 -0.60 26.75
CA ASP A 23 10.28 -0.13 27.72
C ASP A 23 9.82 1.24 28.28
N GLN A 24 10.03 1.43 29.59
CA GLN A 24 9.39 2.48 30.39
C GLN A 24 10.19 3.81 30.45
N GLU A 25 9.40 4.88 30.48
CA GLU A 25 9.62 6.21 31.07
C GLU A 25 9.96 7.47 30.24
N THR A 26 9.32 8.52 30.76
CA THR A 26 9.06 9.92 30.41
C THR A 26 10.24 10.86 30.62
N TRP A 27 10.32 12.02 29.92
CA TRP A 27 10.82 13.30 30.49
C TRP A 27 10.29 14.55 29.73
N LYS A 28 10.20 15.65 30.49
CA LYS A 28 9.52 16.94 30.23
C LYS A 28 10.41 18.02 29.55
N SER A 29 9.72 19.10 29.17
CA SER A 29 10.07 20.37 28.52
C SER A 29 11.31 21.15 29.00
N SER A 30 11.84 21.99 28.10
CA SER A 30 12.30 23.34 28.43
C SER A 30 12.16 24.29 27.22
N ASP A 31 11.59 25.46 27.54
CA ASP A 31 11.36 26.71 26.80
C ASP A 31 12.67 27.32 26.25
N MET A 32 12.79 28.34 25.39
CA MET A 32 11.95 29.27 24.60
C MET A 32 12.98 30.27 24.01
N PHE A 33 12.79 30.78 22.80
CA PHE A 33 13.05 32.19 22.43
C PHE A 33 12.46 32.42 21.04
N LEU A 34 11.30 33.11 21.01
CA LEU A 34 10.65 33.64 19.82
C LEU A 34 10.83 35.17 19.87
N PHE A 35 11.30 35.76 18.77
CA PHE A 35 11.17 37.19 18.52
C PHE A 35 9.88 37.44 17.72
N GLU A 36 9.12 38.43 18.19
CA GLU A 36 7.81 38.84 17.67
C GLU A 36 7.89 39.82 16.48
N ASN A 37 6.94 39.65 15.55
CA ASN A 37 6.17 40.67 14.79
C ASN A 37 5.52 39.92 13.61
N SER A 38 4.24 40.03 13.24
CA SER A 38 3.13 40.95 13.57
C SER A 38 1.80 40.24 13.19
N GLN A 39 0.67 40.81 13.64
CA GLN A 39 -0.67 40.20 13.78
C GLN A 39 -1.36 39.58 12.54
N SER A 40 -0.72 39.55 11.36
CA SER A 40 -1.21 38.91 10.14
C SER A 40 -1.06 37.39 10.16
N ASP A 41 -0.07 36.87 10.89
CA ASP A 41 0.21 35.44 10.96
C ASP A 41 -0.80 34.68 11.82
N HIS A 42 -1.54 35.34 12.72
CA HIS A 42 -2.38 34.63 13.68
C HIS A 42 -3.64 33.99 13.04
N LEU A 43 -4.14 34.56 11.94
CA LEU A 43 -5.27 34.04 11.15
C LEU A 43 -4.82 32.95 10.16
N VAL A 44 -3.67 33.14 9.50
CA VAL A 44 -3.10 32.15 8.57
C VAL A 44 -2.55 30.93 9.32
N THR A 45 -2.03 31.11 10.53
CA THR A 45 -1.45 30.04 11.36
C THR A 45 -2.52 29.18 12.05
N LYS A 46 -3.70 29.75 12.39
CA LYS A 46 -4.83 28.96 12.92
C LYS A 46 -5.50 28.08 11.87
N ILE A 47 -5.52 28.48 10.60
CA ILE A 47 -6.04 27.65 9.49
C ILE A 47 -4.98 26.62 9.02
N ARG A 48 -3.68 26.93 9.16
CA ARG A 48 -2.57 25.98 8.92
C ARG A 48 -2.33 24.97 10.03
N GLN A 49 -3.13 24.95 11.11
CA GLN A 49 -3.07 23.87 12.10
C GLN A 49 -3.50 22.54 11.42
N LYS A 50 -2.48 21.82 10.93
CA LYS A 50 -2.51 20.50 10.26
C LYS A 50 -3.07 20.45 8.83
N SER A 51 -2.87 21.45 7.98
CA SER A 51 -2.72 21.14 6.54
C SER A 51 -1.34 20.49 6.34
N THR A 52 -1.24 19.24 6.75
CA THR A 52 -0.11 18.40 6.37
C THR A 52 -0.23 18.20 4.86
N GLY A 53 0.70 18.73 4.06
CA GLY A 53 0.55 18.78 2.60
C GLY A 53 0.26 17.42 1.95
N PRO A 54 -0.05 17.37 0.64
CA PRO A 54 -0.69 16.23 -0.03
C PRO A 54 -0.05 14.85 0.21
N ARG A 55 1.25 14.81 0.53
CA ARG A 55 1.97 13.59 0.88
C ARG A 55 1.38 12.81 2.05
N THR A 56 0.78 13.46 3.04
CA THR A 56 0.16 12.77 4.18
C THR A 56 -1.19 12.15 3.82
N ILE A 57 -1.77 12.50 2.67
CA ILE A 57 -3.00 11.94 2.13
C ILE A 57 -2.72 10.61 1.44
N ARG A 58 -1.55 10.46 0.80
CA ARG A 58 -1.18 9.25 0.08
C ARG A 58 -1.40 7.96 0.88
N ARG A 59 -2.17 7.04 0.31
CA ARG A 59 -2.44 5.69 0.81
C ARG A 59 -1.81 4.66 -0.14
N GLY A 60 -1.71 3.42 0.33
CA GLY A 60 -1.25 2.30 -0.51
C GLY A 60 -2.43 1.47 -1.01
N GLY A 61 -2.15 0.24 -1.43
CA GLY A 61 -3.17 -0.77 -1.69
C GLY A 61 -3.98 -1.14 -0.44
N ARG A 62 -5.16 -1.70 -0.67
CA ARG A 62 -6.03 -2.27 0.38
C ARG A 62 -5.59 -3.71 0.63
N THR A 63 -5.28 -4.04 1.89
CA THR A 63 -4.97 -5.41 2.30
C THR A 63 -5.74 -5.72 3.58
N ASP A 64 -6.58 -6.74 3.55
CA ASP A 64 -7.42 -7.10 4.69
C ASP A 64 -7.86 -8.57 4.66
N THR A 65 -8.25 -9.07 5.83
CA THR A 65 -8.78 -10.42 6.03
C THR A 65 -10.23 -10.29 6.51
N THR A 66 -11.19 -10.65 5.67
CA THR A 66 -12.63 -10.59 5.99
C THR A 66 -13.13 -11.88 6.64
N LYS A 67 -12.38 -12.98 6.52
CA LYS A 67 -12.66 -14.23 7.20
C LYS A 67 -11.36 -14.93 7.61
N LEU A 68 -11.23 -15.27 8.89
CA LEU A 68 -10.01 -15.87 9.44
C LEU A 68 -9.88 -17.36 9.11
N TYR A 69 -11.00 -18.07 8.93
CA TYR A 69 -11.02 -19.49 8.60
C TYR A 69 -12.26 -19.86 7.80
N HIS A 70 -12.08 -20.66 6.75
CA HIS A 70 -13.18 -21.20 5.96
C HIS A 70 -12.78 -22.53 5.31
N LYS A 71 -13.67 -23.51 5.41
CA LYS A 71 -13.58 -24.79 4.70
C LYS A 71 -14.80 -24.91 3.81
N VAL A 72 -14.60 -25.33 2.57
CA VAL A 72 -15.67 -25.44 1.58
C VAL A 72 -16.79 -26.36 2.08
N GLY A 73 -18.04 -25.90 1.96
CA GLY A 73 -19.24 -26.72 2.13
C GLY A 73 -19.60 -27.51 0.87
N LYS A 74 -20.77 -28.15 0.88
CA LYS A 74 -21.39 -28.71 -0.34
C LYS A 74 -21.69 -27.56 -1.31
N ASP A 75 -21.25 -27.69 -2.57
CA ASP A 75 -21.44 -26.70 -3.64
C ASP A 75 -20.68 -25.36 -3.48
N GLU A 76 -19.62 -25.33 -2.68
CA GLU A 76 -18.72 -24.18 -2.54
C GLU A 76 -17.33 -24.49 -3.11
N GLN A 77 -16.72 -23.49 -3.73
CA GLN A 77 -15.32 -23.53 -4.16
C GLN A 77 -14.64 -22.24 -3.70
N ILE A 78 -13.41 -22.30 -3.20
CA ILE A 78 -12.65 -21.06 -2.93
C ILE A 78 -11.76 -20.77 -4.14
N LYS A 79 -11.93 -19.58 -4.73
CA LYS A 79 -11.15 -19.11 -5.88
C LYS A 79 -10.19 -18.01 -5.47
N TYR A 80 -9.07 -17.91 -6.17
CA TYR A 80 -8.06 -16.87 -5.99
C TYR A 80 -7.81 -16.18 -7.32
N VAL A 81 -8.14 -14.89 -7.38
CA VAL A 81 -7.97 -14.05 -8.57
C VAL A 81 -7.01 -12.89 -8.30
N ASP A 82 -6.27 -12.50 -9.33
CA ASP A 82 -5.34 -11.37 -9.33
C ASP A 82 -5.52 -10.53 -10.59
N PHE A 83 -5.45 -9.20 -10.45
CA PHE A 83 -5.51 -8.30 -11.59
C PHE A 83 -4.20 -8.32 -12.39
N THR A 84 -4.29 -8.58 -13.68
CA THR A 84 -3.15 -8.49 -14.58
C THR A 84 -2.63 -7.06 -14.67
N SER A 85 -1.60 -6.76 -13.87
CA SER A 85 -0.91 -5.45 -13.83
C SER A 85 -1.85 -4.28 -13.46
N LEU A 86 -2.44 -4.31 -12.25
CA LEU A 86 -3.39 -3.29 -11.78
C LEU A 86 -2.89 -1.84 -11.87
N TYR A 87 -1.67 -1.54 -11.40
CA TYR A 87 -1.16 -0.17 -11.46
C TYR A 87 -0.89 0.29 -12.91
N PRO A 88 -0.27 -0.51 -13.80
CA PRO A 88 -0.22 -0.19 -15.22
C PRO A 88 -1.59 0.04 -15.85
N TRP A 89 -2.60 -0.76 -15.50
CA TRP A 89 -3.99 -0.52 -15.93
C TRP A 89 -4.47 0.88 -15.51
N THR A 90 -4.27 1.25 -14.23
CA THR A 90 -4.67 2.59 -13.76
C THR A 90 -3.99 3.72 -14.53
N ASN A 91 -2.69 3.59 -14.79
CA ASN A 91 -1.92 4.62 -15.47
C ASN A 91 -2.34 4.79 -16.94
N LYS A 92 -2.82 3.72 -17.59
CA LYS A 92 -3.32 3.77 -18.96
C LYS A 92 -4.76 4.28 -19.01
N TYR A 93 -5.67 3.69 -18.25
CA TYR A 93 -7.11 3.86 -18.48
C TYR A 93 -7.80 4.91 -17.61
N CYS A 94 -7.22 5.31 -16.48
CA CYS A 94 -7.89 6.20 -15.54
C CYS A 94 -7.62 7.69 -15.79
N ARG A 95 -8.52 8.54 -15.29
CA ARG A 95 -8.43 10.00 -15.39
C ARG A 95 -7.38 10.56 -14.45
N TYR A 96 -6.51 11.43 -14.96
CA TYR A 96 -5.51 12.16 -14.19
C TYR A 96 -5.66 13.66 -14.34
N GLN A 97 -5.30 14.37 -13.29
CA GLN A 97 -5.31 15.82 -13.23
C GLN A 97 -4.14 16.44 -14.02
N LEU A 98 -4.38 17.61 -14.60
CA LEU A 98 -3.39 18.43 -15.31
C LEU A 98 -3.17 19.76 -14.60
N HIS A 99 -2.04 20.39 -14.87
CA HIS A 99 -1.67 21.72 -14.34
C HIS A 99 -1.72 21.83 -12.80
N HIS A 100 -1.93 23.04 -12.30
CA HIS A 100 -2.01 23.33 -10.87
C HIS A 100 -3.47 23.33 -10.40
N PRO A 101 -3.74 22.92 -9.16
CA PRO A 101 -5.09 22.99 -8.62
C PRO A 101 -5.44 24.42 -8.20
N GLU A 102 -6.71 24.76 -8.34
CA GLU A 102 -7.36 25.88 -7.68
C GLU A 102 -7.73 25.47 -6.24
N ILE A 103 -7.39 26.31 -5.27
CA ILE A 103 -7.66 26.06 -3.85
C ILE A 103 -8.89 26.86 -3.44
N ILE A 104 -9.98 26.14 -3.16
CA ILE A 104 -11.28 26.68 -2.78
C ILE A 104 -11.48 26.46 -1.28
N THR A 105 -11.81 27.52 -0.54
CA THR A 105 -11.95 27.49 0.93
C THR A 105 -13.31 27.99 1.43
N ASN A 106 -14.13 28.54 0.53
CA ASN A 106 -15.48 29.03 0.79
C ASN A 106 -16.36 28.86 -0.45
N ASN A 107 -17.68 29.07 -0.31
CA ASN A 107 -18.64 29.01 -1.41
C ASN A 107 -18.55 27.72 -2.25
N PHE A 108 -18.48 26.58 -1.57
CA PHE A 108 -18.36 25.28 -2.23
C PHE A 108 -19.60 24.97 -3.06
N GLU A 109 -19.37 24.47 -4.27
CA GLU A 109 -20.37 23.85 -5.12
C GLU A 109 -20.57 22.38 -4.73
N ASP A 110 -21.46 21.72 -5.46
CA ASP A 110 -21.63 20.27 -5.37
C ASP A 110 -20.32 19.55 -5.70
N LEU A 111 -20.03 18.49 -4.94
CA LEU A 111 -18.73 17.80 -5.00
C LEU A 111 -18.48 17.06 -6.31
N ASP A 112 -19.52 16.77 -7.09
CA ASP A 112 -19.46 16.14 -8.40
C ASP A 112 -18.85 17.07 -9.47
N LYS A 113 -18.91 18.40 -9.26
CA LYS A 113 -18.24 19.39 -10.12
C LYS A 113 -16.73 19.44 -9.89
N TYR A 114 -16.24 18.91 -8.77
CA TYR A 114 -14.84 18.96 -8.44
C TYR A 114 -14.09 17.67 -8.82
N PHE A 115 -12.95 17.84 -9.48
CA PHE A 115 -11.96 16.79 -9.68
C PHE A 115 -10.68 17.13 -8.91
N GLY A 116 -10.30 16.34 -7.90
CA GLY A 116 -9.11 16.64 -7.12
C GLY A 116 -9.11 16.08 -5.70
N LEU A 117 -8.69 16.88 -4.72
CA LEU A 117 -8.68 16.53 -3.30
C LEU A 117 -9.70 17.37 -2.54
N CYS A 118 -10.37 16.79 -1.55
CA CYS A 118 -11.35 17.48 -0.74
C CYS A 118 -11.18 17.11 0.73
N HIS A 119 -10.99 18.12 1.59
CA HIS A 119 -10.95 17.98 3.03
C HIS A 119 -12.37 18.06 3.57
N VAL A 120 -12.86 16.94 4.13
CA VAL A 120 -14.25 16.79 4.55
C VAL A 120 -14.36 16.20 5.94
N LYS A 121 -15.46 16.53 6.60
CA LYS A 121 -16.04 15.75 7.68
C LYS A 121 -17.15 14.89 7.10
N ILE A 122 -16.98 13.58 7.14
CA ILE A 122 -17.90 12.61 6.50
C ILE A 122 -18.38 11.57 7.52
N LEU A 123 -19.64 11.20 7.42
CA LEU A 123 -20.29 10.19 8.26
C LEU A 123 -20.45 8.89 7.47
N PRO A 124 -19.77 7.79 7.85
CA PRO A 124 -20.00 6.50 7.24
C PRO A 124 -21.40 5.92 7.55
N PRO A 125 -21.93 5.01 6.72
CA PRO A 125 -23.10 4.20 7.07
C PRO A 125 -22.78 3.24 8.23
N THR A 126 -23.80 2.59 8.79
CA THR A 126 -23.62 1.61 9.88
C THR A 126 -23.49 0.17 9.40
N ASN A 127 -24.06 -0.18 8.25
CA ASN A 127 -24.17 -1.55 7.77
C ASN A 127 -23.52 -1.67 6.38
N LEU A 128 -22.19 -1.59 6.31
CA LEU A 128 -21.43 -1.73 5.07
C LEU A 128 -20.23 -2.66 5.28
N TYR A 129 -20.27 -3.84 4.66
CA TYR A 129 -19.29 -4.89 4.90
C TYR A 129 -17.88 -4.54 4.41
N HIS A 130 -17.81 -3.84 3.27
CA HIS A 130 -16.60 -3.28 2.70
C HIS A 130 -16.63 -1.75 2.79
N ALA A 131 -16.11 -1.18 3.88
CA ALA A 131 -15.99 0.27 3.97
C ALA A 131 -15.10 0.85 2.86
N VAL A 132 -15.47 2.03 2.33
CA VAL A 132 -14.84 2.66 1.15
C VAL A 132 -13.60 3.46 1.56
N LEU A 133 -13.74 4.32 2.57
CA LEU A 133 -12.73 5.35 2.83
C LEU A 133 -11.57 4.85 3.71
N PRO A 134 -10.32 5.08 3.30
CA PRO A 134 -9.14 4.70 4.08
C PRO A 134 -8.91 5.62 5.29
N TYR A 135 -8.63 5.03 6.44
CA TYR A 135 -8.24 5.71 7.68
C TYR A 135 -6.88 5.20 8.18
N ARG A 136 -5.98 6.12 8.53
CA ARG A 136 -4.70 5.77 9.15
C ARG A 136 -4.82 5.88 10.67
N CYS A 137 -4.70 4.76 11.36
CA CYS A 137 -4.72 4.69 12.81
C CYS A 137 -3.68 3.66 13.27
N ASN A 138 -2.98 3.92 14.38
CA ASN A 138 -1.99 3.01 14.98
C ASN A 138 -0.95 2.47 13.97
N GLY A 139 -0.47 3.34 13.07
CA GLY A 139 0.50 2.98 12.03
C GLY A 139 -0.04 2.12 10.88
N LYS A 140 -1.32 1.74 10.91
CA LYS A 140 -1.99 0.85 9.95
C LYS A 140 -2.92 1.62 9.02
N LEU A 141 -3.22 1.03 7.87
CA LEU A 141 -4.28 1.47 6.96
C LEU A 141 -5.49 0.57 7.19
N ILE A 142 -6.59 1.17 7.65
CA ILE A 142 -7.83 0.51 8.07
C ILE A 142 -9.01 1.18 7.34
N PHE A 143 -10.12 0.48 7.15
CA PHE A 143 -11.34 1.01 6.52
C PHE A 143 -12.49 0.90 7.53
N PRO A 144 -12.69 1.91 8.41
CA PRO A 144 -13.68 1.86 9.49
C PRO A 144 -15.01 2.55 9.12
N LEU A 145 -16.07 2.22 9.85
CA LEU A 145 -17.37 2.89 9.84
C LEU A 145 -17.60 3.82 11.06
N CYS A 146 -16.68 3.79 12.03
CA CYS A 146 -16.69 4.66 13.19
C CYS A 146 -15.27 5.04 13.59
N ARG A 147 -14.96 6.34 13.59
CA ARG A 147 -13.67 6.88 14.04
C ARG A 147 -13.31 6.42 15.45
N THR A 148 -14.19 6.62 16.43
CA THR A 148 -13.87 6.25 17.82
C THR A 148 -13.65 4.75 17.99
N CYS A 149 -14.46 3.89 17.33
CA CYS A 149 -14.26 2.43 17.45
C CYS A 149 -12.89 1.97 16.92
N VAL A 150 -12.40 2.54 15.81
CA VAL A 150 -11.08 2.16 15.28
C VAL A 150 -9.94 2.73 16.13
N GLU A 151 -10.10 3.92 16.70
CA GLU A 151 -9.10 4.55 17.56
C GLU A 151 -8.95 3.83 18.91
N THR A 152 -10.05 3.31 19.45
CA THR A 152 -10.06 2.53 20.70
C THR A 152 -9.98 1.02 20.47
N THR A 153 -9.80 0.57 19.22
CA THR A 153 -9.77 -0.85 18.85
C THR A 153 -10.97 -1.64 19.42
N ASN A 154 -12.16 -1.05 19.39
CA ASN A 154 -13.36 -1.61 20.01
C ASN A 154 -13.83 -2.89 19.30
N GLN A 155 -13.73 -4.05 19.97
CA GLN A 155 -14.22 -5.34 19.48
C GLN A 155 -15.72 -5.57 19.74
N GLY A 156 -16.37 -4.70 20.51
CA GLY A 156 -17.81 -4.79 20.80
C GLY A 156 -18.68 -4.06 19.79
N LYS A 157 -20.00 -4.17 19.97
CA LYS A 157 -20.99 -3.44 19.17
C LYS A 157 -20.82 -1.92 19.34
N CYS A 158 -20.93 -1.17 18.25
CA CYS A 158 -20.80 0.28 18.27
C CYS A 158 -22.05 0.96 18.87
N THR A 159 -21.87 1.75 19.93
CA THR A 159 -22.93 2.57 20.56
C THR A 159 -22.73 4.08 20.35
N HIS A 160 -21.69 4.46 19.60
CA HIS A 160 -21.36 5.86 19.34
C HIS A 160 -22.41 6.57 18.49
N ASN A 161 -22.62 7.85 18.79
CA ASN A 161 -23.41 8.79 17.99
C ASN A 161 -22.62 9.29 16.76
N ASP A 162 -23.29 10.02 15.87
CA ASP A 162 -22.70 10.46 14.61
C ASP A 162 -21.49 11.37 14.77
N GLN A 163 -21.45 12.21 15.81
CA GLN A 163 -20.31 13.09 16.09
C GLN A 163 -19.03 12.30 16.46
N LYS A 164 -19.19 11.18 17.17
CA LYS A 164 -18.07 10.27 17.49
C LYS A 164 -17.72 9.35 16.31
N ARG A 165 -18.70 9.00 15.47
CA ARG A 165 -18.51 8.13 14.30
C ARG A 165 -17.85 8.82 13.12
N CYS A 166 -18.18 10.09 12.86
CA CYS A 166 -17.71 10.82 11.69
C CYS A 166 -16.17 10.89 11.63
N ILE A 167 -15.66 10.89 10.41
CA ILE A 167 -14.24 10.94 10.10
C ILE A 167 -13.95 12.30 9.47
N ALA A 168 -12.91 12.98 9.97
CA ALA A 168 -12.36 14.16 9.32
C ALA A 168 -11.10 13.73 8.56
N GLY A 169 -11.05 14.00 7.27
CA GLY A 169 -9.94 13.56 6.42
C GLY A 169 -9.97 14.21 5.06
N THR A 170 -8.84 14.15 4.36
CA THR A 170 -8.75 14.57 2.97
C THR A 170 -8.75 13.35 2.07
N TYR A 171 -9.65 13.34 1.09
CA TYR A 171 -9.86 12.25 0.15
C TYR A 171 -9.86 12.79 -1.27
N THR A 172 -9.66 11.90 -2.24
CA THR A 172 -9.87 12.27 -3.65
C THR A 172 -11.37 12.38 -3.92
N THR A 173 -11.78 13.24 -4.85
CA THR A 173 -13.20 13.39 -5.17
C THR A 173 -13.83 12.09 -5.69
N PRO A 174 -13.17 11.23 -6.51
CA PRO A 174 -13.72 9.92 -6.89
C PRO A 174 -13.96 8.96 -5.71
N GLU A 175 -13.10 8.96 -4.69
CA GLU A 175 -13.32 8.17 -3.47
C GLU A 175 -14.53 8.67 -2.68
N ILE A 176 -14.77 9.98 -2.65
CA ILE A 176 -15.94 10.57 -1.98
C ILE A 176 -17.22 10.23 -2.75
N MET A 177 -17.20 10.29 -4.08
CA MET A 177 -18.37 9.93 -4.91
C MET A 177 -18.80 8.48 -4.66
N LEU A 178 -17.87 7.52 -4.73
CA LEU A 178 -18.16 6.12 -4.40
C LEU A 178 -18.63 5.98 -2.95
N ALA A 179 -18.05 6.73 -2.01
CA ALA A 179 -18.50 6.69 -0.62
C ALA A 179 -19.96 7.16 -0.50
N GLN A 180 -20.36 8.24 -1.19
CA GLN A 180 -21.74 8.72 -1.19
C GLN A 180 -22.70 7.69 -1.79
N GLU A 181 -22.34 7.05 -2.91
CA GLU A 181 -23.10 5.93 -3.49
C GLU A 181 -23.30 4.77 -2.49
N LYS A 182 -22.32 4.55 -1.62
CA LYS A 182 -22.37 3.53 -0.55
C LYS A 182 -22.98 4.04 0.75
N GLY A 183 -23.67 5.18 0.73
CA GLY A 183 -24.45 5.69 1.85
C GLY A 183 -23.66 6.55 2.86
N TYR A 184 -22.45 7.00 2.52
CA TYR A 184 -21.75 8.00 3.33
C TYR A 184 -22.40 9.36 3.15
N ARG A 185 -22.43 10.17 4.22
CA ARG A 185 -22.95 11.55 4.16
C ARG A 185 -21.85 12.55 4.45
N VAL A 186 -21.58 13.46 3.52
CA VAL A 186 -20.68 14.59 3.75
C VAL A 186 -21.38 15.57 4.69
N LEU A 187 -20.81 15.80 5.87
CA LEU A 187 -21.37 16.70 6.88
C LEU A 187 -20.83 18.13 6.74
N LYS A 188 -19.58 18.26 6.28
CA LYS A 188 -18.92 19.55 6.08
C LYS A 188 -17.77 19.42 5.09
N VAL A 189 -17.67 20.38 4.17
CA VAL A 189 -16.49 20.61 3.33
C VAL A 189 -15.66 21.73 3.96
N HIS A 190 -14.35 21.55 4.01
CA HIS A 190 -13.42 22.49 4.61
C HIS A 190 -12.49 23.15 3.58
N GLU A 191 -12.05 22.39 2.58
CA GLU A 191 -11.11 22.85 1.55
C GLU A 191 -11.19 21.91 0.34
N VAL A 192 -11.12 22.46 -0.87
CA VAL A 192 -11.07 21.70 -2.12
C VAL A 192 -9.85 22.14 -2.92
N TRP A 193 -9.10 21.17 -3.44
CA TRP A 193 -8.02 21.37 -4.40
C TRP A 193 -8.54 20.84 -5.72
N HIS A 194 -9.17 21.70 -6.50
CA HIS A 194 -9.80 21.34 -7.75
C HIS A 194 -8.83 21.51 -8.91
N PHE A 195 -8.73 20.51 -9.77
CA PHE A 195 -8.03 20.59 -11.04
C PHE A 195 -9.07 20.78 -12.15
N PRO A 196 -9.16 21.97 -12.78
CA PRO A 196 -10.11 22.22 -13.86
C PRO A 196 -9.86 21.28 -15.04
N ASP A 197 -8.58 21.06 -15.35
CA ASP A 197 -8.15 20.25 -16.47
C ASP A 197 -7.73 18.84 -16.05
N SER A 198 -8.00 17.90 -16.94
CA SER A 198 -7.69 16.49 -16.74
C SER A 198 -7.59 15.76 -18.07
N THR A 199 -6.91 14.62 -18.08
CA THR A 199 -6.80 13.75 -19.24
C THR A 199 -7.16 12.31 -18.87
N GLN A 200 -7.74 11.58 -19.81
CA GLN A 200 -8.04 10.17 -19.70
C GLN A 200 -7.88 9.52 -21.07
N TYR A 201 -7.44 8.27 -21.11
CA TYR A 201 -7.36 7.52 -22.36
C TYR A 201 -8.75 7.21 -22.90
N GLY A 202 -9.01 7.63 -24.14
CA GLY A 202 -10.22 7.31 -24.87
C GLY A 202 -10.09 5.96 -25.58
N LYS A 203 -10.66 4.88 -25.03
CA LYS A 203 -10.60 3.55 -25.65
C LYS A 203 -11.16 3.54 -27.09
N LYS A 204 -12.19 4.34 -27.38
CA LYS A 204 -12.78 4.45 -28.72
C LYS A 204 -11.91 5.21 -29.72
N THR A 205 -11.19 6.23 -29.26
CA THR A 205 -10.32 7.07 -30.11
C THR A 205 -8.89 6.57 -30.15
N ASN A 206 -8.55 5.58 -29.31
CA ASN A 206 -7.20 5.04 -29.12
C ASN A 206 -6.17 6.14 -28.83
N SER A 207 -6.56 7.19 -28.11
CA SER A 207 -5.76 8.39 -27.91
C SER A 207 -5.99 9.04 -26.54
N GLY A 208 -5.08 9.95 -26.15
CA GLY A 208 -5.13 10.64 -24.85
C GLY A 208 -4.55 9.82 -23.71
N GLY A 209 -4.78 10.28 -22.48
CA GLY A 209 -4.16 9.72 -21.27
C GLY A 209 -2.71 10.18 -21.09
N LEU A 210 -2.28 10.32 -19.84
CA LEU A 210 -0.97 10.89 -19.51
C LEU A 210 0.19 9.91 -19.75
N PHE A 211 -0.08 8.61 -19.61
CA PHE A 211 0.95 7.56 -19.58
C PHE A 211 0.69 6.43 -20.57
N THR A 212 -0.24 6.63 -21.51
CA THR A 212 -0.68 5.62 -22.47
C THR A 212 0.49 5.04 -23.25
N ASP A 213 1.28 5.89 -23.90
CA ASP A 213 2.41 5.47 -24.74
C ASP A 213 3.47 4.72 -23.93
N TYR A 214 3.76 5.19 -22.70
CA TYR A 214 4.68 4.52 -21.79
C TYR A 214 4.20 3.11 -21.45
N VAL A 215 2.93 2.97 -21.06
CA VAL A 215 2.35 1.67 -20.72
C VAL A 215 2.29 0.77 -21.94
N GLN A 216 1.87 1.27 -23.10
CA GLN A 216 1.81 0.49 -24.34
C GLN A 216 3.18 -0.02 -24.78
N MET A 217 4.21 0.84 -24.75
CA MET A 217 5.57 0.46 -25.11
C MET A 217 6.09 -0.69 -24.24
N PHE A 218 6.02 -0.57 -22.91
CA PHE A 218 6.52 -1.63 -22.04
C PHE A 218 5.60 -2.86 -21.97
N LEU A 219 4.30 -2.69 -22.20
CA LEU A 219 3.38 -3.82 -22.30
C LEU A 219 3.65 -4.63 -23.57
N LYS A 220 3.91 -3.98 -24.71
CA LYS A 220 4.37 -4.61 -25.96
C LYS A 220 5.63 -5.43 -25.74
N ILE A 221 6.69 -4.80 -25.21
CA ILE A 221 7.97 -5.48 -24.94
C ILE A 221 7.76 -6.67 -23.99
N LYS A 222 6.96 -6.49 -22.93
CA LYS A 222 6.65 -7.56 -21.97
C LYS A 222 5.96 -8.73 -22.68
N GLN A 223 5.02 -8.46 -23.58
CA GLN A 223 4.22 -9.48 -24.24
C GLN A 223 5.02 -10.23 -25.31
N GLU A 224 5.77 -9.52 -26.14
CA GLU A 224 6.67 -10.10 -27.15
C GLU A 224 7.74 -11.00 -26.49
N ALA A 225 8.22 -10.63 -25.30
CA ALA A 225 9.20 -11.43 -24.56
C ALA A 225 8.63 -12.70 -23.85
N SER A 226 7.33 -13.01 -23.97
CA SER A 226 6.63 -14.04 -23.17
C SER A 226 6.23 -15.32 -23.93
N ASP A 227 6.60 -15.43 -25.20
CA ASP A 227 6.06 -16.45 -26.13
C ASP A 227 4.55 -16.32 -26.39
N PHE A 228 4.07 -17.08 -27.37
CA PHE A 228 2.65 -17.26 -27.60
C PHE A 228 1.99 -18.03 -26.44
N PRO A 229 0.72 -17.74 -26.11
CA PRO A 229 -0.04 -18.56 -25.17
C PRO A 229 -0.10 -20.04 -25.57
N LEU A 230 -0.21 -20.95 -24.59
CA LEU A 230 -0.23 -22.40 -24.82
C LEU A 230 -1.36 -22.89 -25.75
N HIS A 231 -2.44 -22.12 -25.86
CA HIS A 231 -3.55 -22.45 -26.76
C HIS A 231 -3.29 -22.04 -28.22
N CYS A 232 -2.27 -21.23 -28.48
CA CYS A 232 -1.90 -20.80 -29.83
C CYS A 232 -0.96 -21.83 -30.46
N THR A 233 -1.56 -22.88 -31.06
CA THR A 233 -0.80 -24.00 -31.65
C THR A 233 -0.66 -23.88 -33.16
N SER A 234 -1.64 -23.29 -33.83
CA SER A 234 -1.64 -23.05 -35.28
C SER A 234 -1.18 -21.64 -35.65
N GLU A 235 -0.84 -21.43 -36.91
CA GLU A 235 -0.51 -20.09 -37.42
C GLU A 235 -1.71 -19.15 -37.40
N GLU A 236 -2.90 -19.70 -37.60
CA GLU A 236 -4.18 -18.99 -37.46
C GLU A 236 -4.36 -18.48 -36.03
N ASP A 237 -4.09 -19.32 -35.01
CA ASP A 237 -4.22 -18.91 -33.61
C ASP A 237 -3.24 -17.80 -33.24
N LYS A 238 -2.01 -17.85 -33.76
CA LYS A 238 -0.98 -16.83 -33.51
C LYS A 238 -1.38 -15.49 -34.13
N ARG A 239 -1.89 -15.50 -35.36
CA ARG A 239 -2.39 -14.29 -36.04
C ARG A 239 -3.62 -13.72 -35.34
N GLU A 240 -4.52 -14.61 -34.91
CA GLU A 240 -5.71 -14.23 -34.15
C GLU A 240 -5.34 -13.60 -32.81
N TYR A 241 -4.38 -14.17 -32.10
CA TYR A 241 -3.85 -13.61 -30.86
C TYR A 241 -3.33 -12.17 -31.04
N ILE A 242 -2.54 -11.92 -32.09
CA ILE A 242 -2.04 -10.57 -32.41
C ILE A 242 -3.19 -9.60 -32.73
N ARG A 243 -4.17 -10.05 -33.52
CA ARG A 243 -5.36 -9.26 -33.88
C ARG A 243 -6.16 -8.87 -32.64
N LEU A 244 -6.45 -9.84 -31.78
CA LEU A 244 -7.20 -9.62 -30.55
C LEU A 244 -6.44 -8.73 -29.57
N TYR A 245 -5.11 -8.84 -29.51
CA TYR A 245 -4.30 -7.95 -28.69
C TYR A 245 -4.38 -6.49 -29.17
N LYS A 246 -4.34 -6.27 -30.50
CA LYS A 246 -4.55 -4.95 -31.08
C LYS A 246 -5.95 -4.41 -30.80
N GLU A 247 -6.99 -5.23 -30.94
CA GLU A 247 -8.37 -4.81 -30.69
C GLU A 247 -8.60 -4.44 -29.22
N ASN A 248 -8.09 -5.23 -28.29
CA ASN A 248 -8.36 -5.05 -26.86
C ASN A 248 -7.43 -4.02 -26.20
N GLU A 249 -6.16 -3.97 -26.60
CA GLU A 249 -5.14 -3.11 -25.98
C GLU A 249 -4.71 -1.92 -26.85
N GLY A 250 -5.04 -1.91 -28.14
CA GLY A 250 -4.53 -0.89 -29.06
C GLY A 250 -3.02 -1.03 -29.32
N ILE A 251 -2.46 -2.23 -29.15
CA ILE A 251 -1.02 -2.50 -29.27
C ILE A 251 -0.77 -3.46 -30.43
N ASP A 252 0.01 -3.00 -31.40
CA ASP A 252 0.52 -3.84 -32.49
C ASP A 252 1.70 -4.68 -32.00
N LEU A 253 1.49 -5.98 -31.82
CA LEU A 253 2.56 -6.95 -31.56
C LEU A 253 3.25 -7.33 -32.88
N ASP A 254 4.56 -7.45 -32.84
CA ASP A 254 5.36 -7.92 -33.97
C ASP A 254 5.56 -9.44 -33.85
N TYR A 255 5.03 -10.18 -34.83
CA TYR A 255 5.07 -11.64 -34.88
C TYR A 255 6.50 -12.18 -34.68
N ASP A 256 7.49 -11.58 -35.34
CA ASP A 256 8.87 -12.07 -35.33
C ASP A 256 9.61 -11.79 -34.01
N ASN A 257 9.08 -10.86 -33.21
CA ASN A 257 9.61 -10.52 -31.90
C ASN A 257 8.98 -11.32 -30.76
N ILE A 258 7.90 -12.09 -31.01
CA ILE A 258 7.28 -12.95 -30.00
C ILE A 258 8.17 -14.17 -29.75
N LYS A 259 9.09 -14.04 -28.79
CA LYS A 259 10.10 -15.05 -28.43
C LYS A 259 10.38 -14.98 -26.93
N VAL A 260 10.58 -16.13 -26.29
CA VAL A 260 10.92 -16.21 -24.87
C VAL A 260 12.19 -15.42 -24.58
N ASN A 261 12.07 -14.34 -23.81
CA ASN A 261 13.21 -13.58 -23.30
C ASN A 261 12.96 -13.16 -21.84
N PRO A 262 13.39 -14.00 -20.87
CA PRO A 262 13.10 -13.77 -19.45
C PRO A 262 13.69 -12.46 -18.91
N GLY A 263 14.86 -12.05 -19.40
CA GLY A 263 15.53 -10.82 -18.99
C GLY A 263 14.77 -9.58 -19.46
N LEU A 264 14.41 -9.53 -20.75
CA LEU A 264 13.65 -8.44 -21.33
C LEU A 264 12.23 -8.34 -20.74
N ARG A 265 11.56 -9.49 -20.54
CA ARG A 265 10.27 -9.56 -19.84
C ARG A 265 10.35 -8.98 -18.43
N SER A 266 11.41 -9.32 -17.69
CA SER A 266 11.62 -8.84 -16.32
C SER A 266 11.87 -7.34 -16.28
N LEU A 267 12.67 -6.82 -17.22
CA LEU A 267 12.91 -5.38 -17.38
C LEU A 267 11.61 -4.62 -17.67
N ALA A 268 10.83 -5.08 -18.66
CA ALA A 268 9.58 -4.44 -19.03
C ALA A 268 8.56 -4.45 -17.89
N LYS A 269 8.44 -5.58 -17.17
CA LYS A 269 7.61 -5.68 -15.95
C LYS A 269 8.09 -4.72 -14.86
N LEU A 270 9.40 -4.55 -14.68
CA LEU A 270 9.96 -3.62 -13.71
C LEU A 270 9.64 -2.17 -14.07
N CYS A 271 9.78 -1.78 -15.34
CA CYS A 271 9.42 -0.44 -15.82
C CYS A 271 7.94 -0.14 -15.55
N LEU A 272 7.04 -1.04 -15.94
CA LEU A 272 5.60 -0.91 -15.67
C LEU A 272 5.28 -0.73 -14.17
N ASN A 273 5.89 -1.54 -13.30
CA ASN A 273 5.56 -1.56 -11.87
C ASN A 273 6.25 -0.44 -11.06
N SER A 274 7.45 -0.02 -11.44
CA SER A 274 8.23 0.98 -10.70
C SER A 274 7.84 2.42 -11.04
N PHE A 275 7.22 2.63 -12.22
CA PHE A 275 6.90 3.94 -12.76
C PHE A 275 6.11 4.84 -11.79
N TYR A 276 4.97 4.36 -11.28
CA TYR A 276 4.14 5.17 -10.37
C TYR A 276 4.84 5.48 -9.03
N GLY A 277 5.72 4.57 -8.59
CA GLY A 277 6.46 4.70 -7.33
C GLY A 277 7.39 5.91 -7.34
N LYS A 278 7.93 6.27 -8.51
CA LYS A 278 8.81 7.43 -8.70
C LYS A 278 8.10 8.74 -8.36
N PHE A 279 6.86 8.92 -8.82
CA PHE A 279 6.05 10.11 -8.51
C PHE A 279 5.79 10.29 -7.00
N GLY A 280 5.74 9.19 -6.25
CA GLY A 280 5.55 9.17 -4.80
C GLY A 280 6.84 9.24 -3.98
N GLN A 281 8.02 9.30 -4.62
CA GLN A 281 9.33 9.23 -3.96
C GLN A 281 9.47 10.31 -2.87
N ARG A 282 10.08 9.94 -1.75
CA ARG A 282 10.41 10.89 -0.67
C ARG A 282 11.73 11.57 -1.01
N LEU A 283 11.76 12.90 -0.94
CA LEU A 283 12.97 13.66 -1.23
C LEU A 283 13.83 13.96 0.01
N PHE A 284 13.22 13.98 1.20
CA PHE A 284 13.89 14.15 2.49
C PHE A 284 14.51 12.85 3.00
N LEU A 285 15.37 12.24 2.18
CA LEU A 285 16.16 11.09 2.61
C LEU A 285 17.54 11.59 3.04
N LYS A 286 18.09 10.95 4.07
CA LYS A 286 19.51 11.07 4.39
C LYS A 286 20.33 10.74 3.14
N ARG A 287 21.30 11.60 2.83
CA ARG A 287 22.24 11.46 1.73
C ARG A 287 23.62 11.15 2.26
N HIS A 288 24.37 10.42 1.45
CA HIS A 288 25.76 10.06 1.70
C HIS A 288 26.58 10.64 0.56
N SER A 289 27.58 11.45 0.90
CA SER A 289 28.53 12.01 -0.05
C SER A 289 29.94 11.58 0.35
N PHE A 290 30.77 11.24 -0.63
CA PHE A 290 32.16 10.86 -0.42
C PHE A 290 33.05 11.96 -0.98
N PHE A 291 34.07 12.34 -0.23
CA PHE A 291 35.02 13.39 -0.60
C PHE A 291 36.42 12.85 -0.42
N HIS A 292 37.20 12.89 -1.50
CA HIS A 292 38.64 12.72 -1.41
C HIS A 292 39.30 13.98 -0.83
N GLU A 293 40.52 13.90 -0.29
CA GLU A 293 41.25 15.05 0.26
C GLU A 293 41.39 16.20 -0.76
N SER A 294 41.52 15.85 -2.04
CA SER A 294 41.57 16.80 -3.15
C SER A 294 40.25 17.53 -3.43
N GLU A 295 39.16 17.15 -2.75
CA GLU A 295 37.82 17.73 -2.84
C GLU A 295 37.37 18.37 -1.51
N ALA A 296 38.31 18.77 -0.66
CA ALA A 296 38.03 19.40 0.63
C ALA A 296 37.15 20.66 0.49
N ASP A 297 37.29 21.41 -0.60
CA ASP A 297 36.44 22.56 -0.92
C ASP A 297 34.95 22.17 -1.00
N LYS A 298 34.61 21.07 -1.69
CA LYS A 298 33.24 20.57 -1.81
C LYS A 298 32.69 20.08 -0.47
N PHE A 299 33.55 19.48 0.35
CA PHE A 299 33.19 19.10 1.71
C PHE A 299 32.77 20.33 2.52
N PHE A 300 33.62 21.37 2.57
CA PHE A 300 33.31 22.59 3.33
C PHE A 300 32.12 23.36 2.76
N GLN A 301 31.89 23.32 1.45
CA GLN A 301 30.67 23.86 0.84
C GLN A 301 29.41 23.21 1.40
N ILE A 302 29.38 21.90 1.61
CA ILE A 302 28.21 21.21 2.19
C ILE A 302 28.06 21.50 3.68
N VAL A 303 29.17 21.47 4.43
CA VAL A 303 29.15 21.72 5.88
C VAL A 303 28.70 23.13 6.20
N SER A 304 29.06 24.10 5.35
CA SER A 304 28.73 25.51 5.53
C SER A 304 27.40 25.92 4.89
N ASP A 305 26.72 25.01 4.17
CA ASP A 305 25.46 25.31 3.48
C ASP A 305 24.28 25.31 4.48
N PRO A 306 23.63 26.46 4.74
CA PRO A 306 22.54 26.57 5.71
C PRO A 306 21.27 25.82 5.26
N THR A 307 21.19 25.39 4.00
CA THR A 307 20.09 24.58 3.48
C THR A 307 20.27 23.10 3.80
N LYS A 308 21.44 22.69 4.28
CA LYS A 308 21.77 21.30 4.61
C LYS A 308 21.96 21.16 6.12
N VAL A 309 21.66 19.96 6.62
CA VAL A 309 21.90 19.56 8.00
C VAL A 309 22.90 18.42 7.96
N VAL A 310 24.11 18.66 8.42
CA VAL A 310 25.11 17.60 8.62
C VAL A 310 24.70 16.77 9.83
N GLU A 311 24.54 15.47 9.61
CA GLU A 311 24.10 14.54 10.66
C GLU A 311 25.26 13.72 11.23
N ASN A 312 26.23 13.34 10.39
CA ASN A 312 27.38 12.55 10.80
C ASN A 312 28.50 12.60 9.74
N PHE A 313 29.72 12.21 10.10
CA PHE A 313 30.79 11.95 9.14
C PHE A 313 31.60 10.71 9.55
N HIS A 314 32.29 10.12 8.59
CA HIS A 314 33.04 8.89 8.78
C HIS A 314 34.29 8.91 7.92
N ILE A 315 35.45 8.65 8.52
CA ILE A 315 36.71 8.45 7.79
C ILE A 315 36.66 7.06 7.16
N VAL A 316 36.79 6.98 5.83
CA VAL A 316 36.69 5.72 5.06
C VAL A 316 38.06 5.11 4.83
N SER A 317 39.01 5.97 4.48
CA SER A 317 40.42 5.68 4.22
C SER A 317 41.23 6.91 4.64
N ASN A 318 42.55 6.87 4.49
CA ASN A 318 43.43 7.99 4.83
C ASN A 318 43.12 9.27 4.03
N ASP A 319 42.51 9.12 2.85
CA ASP A 319 42.29 10.18 1.88
C ASP A 319 40.79 10.46 1.61
N THR A 320 39.86 9.71 2.22
CA THR A 320 38.43 9.80 1.88
C THR A 320 37.54 9.88 3.11
N ILE A 321 36.64 10.87 3.13
CA ILE A 321 35.59 11.05 4.14
C ILE A 321 34.22 10.82 3.50
N GLN A 322 33.33 10.12 4.23
CA GLN A 322 31.91 10.08 3.94
C GLN A 322 31.17 11.06 4.86
N LEU A 323 30.39 11.95 4.28
CA LEU A 323 29.50 12.86 4.99
C LEU A 323 28.06 12.38 4.88
N GLU A 324 27.37 12.30 6.03
CA GLU A 324 25.93 12.08 6.11
C GLU A 324 25.23 13.41 6.34
N TRP A 325 24.28 13.73 5.47
CA TRP A 325 23.54 14.98 5.57
C TRP A 325 22.11 14.83 5.06
N SER A 326 21.22 15.72 5.49
CA SER A 326 19.87 15.83 4.98
C SER A 326 19.55 17.27 4.60
N GLN A 327 18.50 17.46 3.80
CA GLN A 327 18.04 18.79 3.45
C GLN A 327 17.27 19.37 4.64
N HIS A 328 17.59 20.61 5.02
CA HIS A 328 16.87 21.33 6.04
C HIS A 328 15.38 21.46 5.67
N SER A 329 14.48 21.28 6.64
CA SER A 329 13.03 21.18 6.39
C SER A 329 12.41 22.43 5.77
N LYS A 330 12.97 23.62 6.06
CA LYS A 330 12.58 24.90 5.46
C LYS A 330 12.96 25.05 3.99
N PHE A 331 13.88 24.23 3.49
CA PHE A 331 14.37 24.26 2.11
C PHE A 331 14.06 22.93 1.42
N PRO A 332 12.77 22.58 1.24
CA PRO A 332 12.39 21.32 0.60
C PRO A 332 13.10 21.19 -0.75
N PRO A 333 13.76 20.06 -1.02
CA PRO A 333 14.30 19.84 -2.35
C PRO A 333 13.13 19.75 -3.34
N VAL A 334 13.30 20.36 -4.52
CA VAL A 334 12.36 20.25 -5.63
C VAL A 334 12.90 19.23 -6.62
N ASP A 335 12.08 18.25 -7.01
CA ASP A 335 12.40 17.32 -8.09
C ASP A 335 11.26 17.37 -9.11
N VAL A 336 11.56 17.85 -10.30
CA VAL A 336 10.59 17.99 -11.41
C VAL A 336 10.04 16.64 -11.88
N LYS A 337 10.68 15.53 -11.50
CA LYS A 337 10.28 14.16 -11.85
C LYS A 337 9.28 13.56 -10.86
N ILE A 338 8.91 14.28 -9.79
CA ILE A 338 7.93 13.79 -8.82
C ILE A 338 6.62 14.58 -8.90
N ASN A 339 5.51 13.88 -8.67
CA ASN A 339 4.21 14.52 -8.55
C ASN A 339 3.34 13.69 -7.59
N ILE A 340 3.14 14.22 -6.39
CA ILE A 340 2.44 13.48 -5.34
C ILE A 340 0.97 13.24 -5.68
N PHE A 341 0.33 14.11 -6.45
CA PHE A 341 -1.06 13.94 -6.86
C PHE A 341 -1.20 12.75 -7.80
N ILE A 342 -0.27 12.57 -8.75
CA ILE A 342 -0.24 11.38 -9.63
C ILE A 342 -0.15 10.11 -8.79
N ALA A 343 0.75 10.07 -7.81
CA ALA A 343 0.88 8.90 -6.93
C ALA A 343 -0.38 8.66 -6.05
N ILE A 344 -1.05 9.72 -5.60
CA ILE A 344 -2.33 9.60 -4.89
C ILE A 344 -3.38 9.00 -5.83
N PHE A 345 -3.52 9.55 -7.04
CA PHE A 345 -4.54 9.15 -8.01
C PHE A 345 -4.34 7.72 -8.51
N THR A 346 -3.11 7.32 -8.87
CA THR A 346 -2.79 5.93 -9.24
C THR A 346 -3.22 4.93 -8.16
N THR A 347 -2.88 5.21 -6.89
CA THR A 347 -3.26 4.27 -5.81
C THR A 347 -4.74 4.30 -5.47
N MET A 348 -5.41 5.43 -5.65
CA MET A 348 -6.85 5.54 -5.47
C MET A 348 -7.58 4.75 -6.54
N TRP A 349 -7.23 4.90 -7.82
CA TRP A 349 -7.91 4.20 -8.91
C TRP A 349 -7.75 2.69 -8.76
N ALA A 350 -6.57 2.23 -8.32
CA ALA A 350 -6.33 0.83 -8.00
C ALA A 350 -7.25 0.34 -6.87
N ARG A 351 -7.45 1.14 -5.81
CA ARG A 351 -8.37 0.79 -4.72
C ARG A 351 -9.82 0.74 -5.18
N LEU A 352 -10.26 1.68 -6.03
CA LEU A 352 -11.62 1.71 -6.57
C LEU A 352 -11.86 0.52 -7.50
N LYS A 353 -10.89 0.17 -8.35
CA LYS A 353 -10.96 -1.00 -9.22
C LYS A 353 -11.08 -2.32 -8.44
N LEU A 354 -10.28 -2.46 -7.38
CA LEU A 354 -10.43 -3.59 -6.45
C LEU A 354 -11.80 -3.57 -5.74
N TYR A 355 -12.31 -2.39 -5.39
CA TYR A 355 -13.59 -2.25 -4.72
C TYR A 355 -14.75 -2.79 -5.57
N GLU A 356 -14.73 -2.64 -6.90
CA GLU A 356 -15.74 -3.25 -7.79
C GLU A 356 -15.91 -4.76 -7.54
N VAL A 357 -14.80 -5.48 -7.36
CA VAL A 357 -14.78 -6.91 -7.08
C VAL A 357 -15.28 -7.20 -5.66
N LEU A 358 -14.84 -6.40 -4.68
CA LEU A 358 -15.28 -6.56 -3.29
C LEU A 358 -16.78 -6.32 -3.12
N ASP A 359 -17.32 -5.33 -3.82
CA ASP A 359 -18.73 -4.95 -3.79
C ASP A 359 -19.62 -6.02 -4.44
N MET A 360 -19.17 -6.62 -5.55
CA MET A 360 -19.85 -7.74 -6.20
C MET A 360 -19.85 -9.01 -5.34
N LEU A 361 -18.73 -9.29 -4.66
CA LEU A 361 -18.55 -10.51 -3.88
C LEU A 361 -19.15 -10.41 -2.48
N ASP A 362 -19.16 -9.21 -1.90
CA ASP A 362 -19.66 -8.90 -0.58
C ASP A 362 -19.09 -9.83 0.52
N GLU A 363 -19.92 -10.50 1.31
CA GLU A 363 -19.51 -11.44 2.36
C GLU A 363 -18.76 -12.69 1.85
N ARG A 364 -18.75 -12.94 0.53
CA ARG A 364 -18.01 -14.07 -0.06
C ARG A 364 -16.51 -13.83 -0.11
N VAL A 365 -16.04 -12.59 0.08
CA VAL A 365 -14.61 -12.29 0.16
C VAL A 365 -14.03 -12.91 1.42
N LEU A 366 -12.90 -13.60 1.30
CA LEU A 366 -12.12 -14.13 2.43
C LEU A 366 -10.92 -13.25 2.75
N TYR A 367 -10.23 -12.77 1.70
CA TYR A 367 -8.99 -12.03 1.81
C TYR A 367 -8.75 -11.16 0.59
N THR A 368 -8.08 -10.02 0.78
CA THR A 368 -7.61 -9.18 -0.32
C THR A 368 -6.21 -8.62 -0.03
N ASP A 369 -5.37 -8.50 -1.07
CA ASP A 369 -4.10 -7.79 -1.02
C ASP A 369 -3.84 -7.05 -2.32
N THR A 370 -4.05 -5.73 -2.30
CA THR A 370 -3.74 -4.74 -3.35
C THR A 370 -4.46 -4.96 -4.67
N ASP A 371 -4.11 -6.01 -5.39
CA ASP A 371 -4.55 -6.42 -6.71
C ASP A 371 -5.19 -7.82 -6.73
N SER A 372 -5.25 -8.47 -5.56
CA SER A 372 -5.70 -9.85 -5.46
C SER A 372 -6.89 -10.03 -4.51
N CYS A 373 -7.72 -11.03 -4.78
CA CYS A 373 -8.90 -11.39 -4.00
C CYS A 373 -9.08 -12.91 -3.91
N ILE A 374 -9.23 -13.42 -2.68
CA ILE A 374 -9.62 -14.81 -2.41
C ILE A 374 -11.07 -14.79 -1.94
N TYR A 375 -11.93 -15.60 -2.56
CA TYR A 375 -13.36 -15.57 -2.29
C TYR A 375 -14.04 -16.94 -2.47
N VAL A 376 -15.25 -17.06 -1.94
CA VAL A 376 -16.11 -18.23 -2.08
C VAL A 376 -17.00 -18.10 -3.32
N SER A 377 -16.82 -18.98 -4.27
CA SER A 377 -17.68 -19.20 -5.44
C SER A 377 -18.85 -20.11 -5.07
N LYS A 378 -20.05 -19.74 -5.52
CA LYS A 378 -21.29 -20.49 -5.28
C LYS A 378 -22.14 -20.53 -6.55
N LYS A 379 -22.82 -21.64 -6.80
CA LYS A 379 -23.72 -21.78 -7.96
C LYS A 379 -24.80 -20.70 -7.96
N GLY A 380 -24.97 -20.03 -9.11
CA GLY A 380 -25.98 -18.97 -9.29
C GLY A 380 -25.66 -17.62 -8.66
N LYS A 381 -24.45 -17.43 -8.10
CA LYS A 381 -23.98 -16.11 -7.64
C LYS A 381 -23.08 -15.46 -8.70
N PRO A 382 -23.03 -14.12 -8.77
CA PRO A 382 -22.15 -13.41 -9.69
C PRO A 382 -20.68 -13.77 -9.45
N GLU A 383 -19.95 -13.98 -10.53
CA GLU A 383 -18.51 -14.27 -10.50
C GLU A 383 -17.76 -13.11 -11.19
N PRO A 384 -16.62 -12.66 -10.64
CA PRO A 384 -15.79 -11.68 -11.31
C PRO A 384 -15.34 -12.21 -12.68
N PRO A 385 -15.48 -11.43 -13.76
CA PRO A 385 -15.11 -11.87 -15.10
C PRO A 385 -13.60 -12.09 -15.18
N LEU A 386 -13.20 -13.23 -15.73
CA LEU A 386 -11.79 -13.54 -16.00
C LEU A 386 -11.41 -13.10 -17.41
N GLY A 387 -10.15 -12.78 -17.60
CA GLY A 387 -9.60 -12.43 -18.90
C GLY A 387 -8.09 -12.28 -18.89
N ASN A 388 -7.50 -12.11 -20.07
CA ASN A 388 -6.05 -12.15 -20.30
C ASN A 388 -5.44 -10.76 -20.56
N TYR A 389 -6.25 -9.71 -20.57
CA TYR A 389 -5.85 -8.37 -20.91
C TYR A 389 -5.52 -7.53 -19.67
N LEU A 390 -4.94 -6.36 -19.90
CA LEU A 390 -4.48 -5.44 -18.87
C LEU A 390 -5.66 -5.04 -17.97
N GLY A 391 -5.51 -5.29 -16.67
CA GLY A 391 -6.52 -4.98 -15.65
C GLY A 391 -7.70 -5.94 -15.60
N GLU A 392 -7.65 -7.06 -16.32
CA GLU A 392 -8.57 -8.18 -16.14
C GLU A 392 -8.08 -9.14 -15.05
N LEU A 393 -9.00 -9.95 -14.52
CA LEU A 393 -8.69 -10.91 -13.47
C LEU A 393 -8.23 -12.23 -14.07
N THR A 394 -7.16 -12.80 -13.53
CA THR A 394 -6.68 -14.14 -13.85
C THR A 394 -6.73 -15.02 -12.60
N SER A 395 -6.92 -16.33 -12.79
CA SER A 395 -6.80 -17.30 -11.68
C SER A 395 -5.33 -17.44 -11.26
N GLU A 396 -5.08 -17.32 -9.96
CA GLU A 396 -3.79 -17.67 -9.34
C GLU A 396 -3.70 -19.16 -8.97
N ILE A 397 -4.83 -19.87 -9.02
CA ILE A 397 -4.85 -21.33 -8.80
C ILE A 397 -4.49 -22.03 -10.12
N PRO A 398 -3.49 -22.94 -10.12
CA PRO A 398 -3.18 -23.76 -11.28
C PRO A 398 -4.42 -24.52 -11.76
N ALA A 399 -4.58 -24.63 -13.08
CA ALA A 399 -5.76 -25.26 -13.67
C ALA A 399 -5.98 -26.70 -13.21
N ASP A 400 -4.91 -27.41 -12.87
CA ASP A 400 -4.94 -28.79 -12.42
C ASP A 400 -5.24 -28.94 -10.91
N GLU A 401 -5.14 -27.86 -10.13
CA GLU A 401 -5.53 -27.84 -8.71
C GLU A 401 -7.00 -27.45 -8.49
N GLU A 402 -7.68 -27.00 -9.55
CA GLU A 402 -9.08 -26.56 -9.63
C GLU A 402 -9.48 -25.42 -8.67
N TYR A 403 -9.49 -25.66 -7.36
CA TYR A 403 -9.92 -24.69 -6.35
C TYR A 403 -9.31 -24.98 -4.96
N ILE A 404 -9.36 -23.97 -4.09
CA ILE A 404 -8.96 -24.08 -2.69
C ILE A 404 -10.08 -24.78 -1.91
N VAL A 405 -9.74 -25.81 -1.14
CA VAL A 405 -10.68 -26.55 -0.27
C VAL A 405 -10.72 -25.99 1.14
N GLU A 406 -9.63 -25.37 1.60
CA GLU A 406 -9.52 -24.87 2.96
C GLU A 406 -8.62 -23.64 3.01
N PHE A 407 -9.09 -22.60 3.68
CA PHE A 407 -8.42 -21.31 3.80
C PHE A 407 -8.31 -20.88 5.26
N VAL A 408 -7.16 -20.33 5.63
CA VAL A 408 -6.93 -19.70 6.94
C VAL A 408 -6.09 -18.44 6.79
N SER A 409 -6.40 -17.40 7.58
CA SER A 409 -5.60 -16.19 7.65
C SER A 409 -5.44 -15.68 9.07
N GLY A 410 -4.18 -15.40 9.45
CA GLY A 410 -3.83 -14.70 10.67
C GLY A 410 -3.77 -13.18 10.52
N GLY A 411 -4.20 -12.65 9.36
CA GLY A 411 -4.25 -11.23 9.06
C GLY A 411 -3.57 -10.84 7.74
N PRO A 412 -3.35 -9.53 7.53
CA PRO A 412 -2.75 -9.01 6.31
C PRO A 412 -1.38 -9.62 6.02
N LYS A 413 -1.23 -10.22 4.83
CA LYS A 413 -0.01 -10.90 4.37
C LYS A 413 0.41 -12.06 5.28
N ASN A 414 -0.55 -12.66 5.97
CA ASN A 414 -0.42 -13.84 6.80
C ASN A 414 -1.60 -14.78 6.54
N TYR A 415 -1.43 -15.70 5.60
CA TYR A 415 -2.47 -16.65 5.21
C TYR A 415 -1.89 -17.96 4.71
N ALA A 416 -2.70 -19.01 4.79
CA ALA A 416 -2.40 -20.31 4.21
C ALA A 416 -3.67 -20.89 3.59
N TYR A 417 -3.50 -21.69 2.55
CA TYR A 417 -4.58 -22.42 1.92
C TYR A 417 -4.12 -23.81 1.47
N ARG A 418 -5.10 -24.69 1.32
CA ARG A 418 -4.92 -26.06 0.85
C ARG A 418 -5.82 -26.28 -0.36
N THR A 419 -5.27 -26.88 -1.41
CA THR A 419 -6.01 -27.45 -2.54
C THR A 419 -6.03 -28.98 -2.39
N LEU A 420 -6.60 -29.71 -3.35
CA LEU A 420 -6.55 -31.18 -3.32
C LEU A 420 -5.13 -31.74 -3.49
N LYS A 421 -4.21 -30.94 -4.04
CA LYS A 421 -2.86 -31.37 -4.43
C LYS A 421 -1.76 -30.75 -3.58
N SER A 422 -1.94 -29.51 -3.12
CA SER A 422 -0.86 -28.76 -2.49
C SER A 422 -1.32 -27.91 -1.31
N GLU A 423 -0.36 -27.48 -0.51
CA GLU A 423 -0.54 -26.50 0.55
C GLU A 423 0.37 -25.30 0.30
N THR A 424 -0.18 -24.10 0.45
CA THR A 424 0.57 -22.85 0.36
C THR A 424 0.46 -22.08 1.66
N CYS A 425 1.59 -21.59 2.17
CA CYS A 425 1.65 -20.75 3.37
C CYS A 425 2.45 -19.47 3.06
N LYS A 426 1.87 -18.31 3.33
CA LYS A 426 2.50 -17.00 3.13
C LYS A 426 2.43 -16.20 4.43
N VAL A 427 3.59 -15.98 5.05
CA VAL A 427 3.72 -15.21 6.30
C VAL A 427 4.79 -14.13 6.15
N LYS A 428 4.35 -12.87 6.03
CA LYS A 428 5.27 -11.74 5.90
C LYS A 428 6.13 -11.56 7.15
N GLY A 429 7.43 -11.31 6.93
CA GLY A 429 8.41 -11.07 7.98
C GLY A 429 9.18 -12.32 8.43
N PHE A 430 8.75 -13.50 7.98
CA PHE A 430 9.41 -14.77 8.20
C PHE A 430 9.95 -15.32 6.88
N THR A 431 11.18 -15.82 6.90
CA THR A 431 11.73 -16.57 5.78
C THR A 431 11.29 -18.02 5.95
N LEU A 432 10.36 -18.49 5.13
CA LEU A 432 9.89 -19.88 5.13
C LEU A 432 10.88 -20.76 4.38
N ASN A 433 12.07 -20.94 4.95
CA ASN A 433 12.96 -22.03 4.56
C ASN A 433 12.39 -23.38 5.05
N PHE A 434 12.98 -24.50 4.62
CA PHE A 434 12.50 -25.84 4.96
C PHE A 434 12.25 -26.05 6.48
N THR A 435 13.18 -25.62 7.32
CA THR A 435 13.05 -25.72 8.79
C THR A 435 11.88 -24.88 9.31
N ASN A 436 11.75 -23.64 8.84
CA ASN A 436 10.71 -22.72 9.29
C ASN A 436 9.32 -23.09 8.75
N SER A 437 9.23 -23.66 7.54
CA SER A 437 7.97 -24.17 6.99
C SER A 437 7.44 -25.37 7.76
N ASN A 438 8.30 -26.16 8.41
CA ASN A 438 7.86 -27.25 9.29
C ASN A 438 7.21 -26.72 10.58
N ILE A 439 7.57 -25.50 11.01
CA ILE A 439 7.01 -24.86 12.21
C ILE A 439 5.77 -24.03 11.88
N VAL A 440 5.86 -23.23 10.80
CA VAL A 440 4.82 -22.33 10.29
C VAL A 440 4.34 -22.82 8.93
N ASN A 441 3.32 -23.68 8.99
CA ASN A 441 2.58 -24.28 7.88
C ASN A 441 1.08 -24.06 8.04
N PHE A 442 0.30 -24.60 7.09
CA PHE A 442 -1.16 -24.52 7.10
C PHE A 442 -1.77 -24.92 8.46
N ASN A 443 -1.42 -26.12 8.98
CA ASN A 443 -1.96 -26.63 10.24
C ASN A 443 -1.62 -25.71 11.40
N SER A 444 -0.37 -25.23 11.49
CA SER A 444 0.03 -24.32 12.56
C SER A 444 -0.74 -23.00 12.58
N VAL A 445 -1.08 -22.45 11.41
CA VAL A 445 -1.86 -21.22 11.31
C VAL A 445 -3.31 -21.53 11.66
N LYS A 446 -3.85 -22.66 11.17
CA LYS A 446 -5.19 -23.13 11.51
C LYS A 446 -5.37 -23.32 13.01
N ASP A 447 -4.46 -24.03 13.68
CA ASP A 447 -4.53 -24.28 15.12
C ASP A 447 -4.47 -22.96 15.92
N MET A 448 -3.67 -22.00 15.45
CA MET A 448 -3.60 -20.67 16.04
C MET A 448 -4.94 -19.92 15.96
N ILE A 449 -5.67 -20.06 14.86
CA ILE A 449 -6.95 -19.35 14.66
C ILE A 449 -8.13 -20.06 15.31
N THR A 450 -8.14 -21.39 15.26
CA THR A 450 -9.30 -22.22 15.61
C THR A 450 -9.22 -22.83 17.01
N CYS A 451 -8.01 -23.03 17.56
CA CYS A 451 -7.82 -23.69 18.86
C CYS A 451 -7.27 -22.73 19.92
N ASN A 452 -6.14 -22.07 19.66
CA ASN A 452 -5.48 -21.21 20.66
C ASN A 452 -4.81 -19.99 20.02
N ARG A 453 -5.44 -18.82 20.16
CA ARG A 453 -4.94 -17.54 19.63
C ARG A 453 -3.75 -16.97 20.41
N ASP A 454 -3.53 -17.43 21.64
CA ASP A 454 -2.37 -17.05 22.46
C ASP A 454 -1.14 -17.91 22.15
N MET A 455 -1.28 -18.92 21.28
CA MET A 455 -0.17 -19.75 20.84
C MET A 455 0.97 -18.89 20.26
N CYS A 456 2.18 -19.19 20.71
CA CYS A 456 3.39 -18.53 20.26
C CYS A 456 4.38 -19.56 19.76
N LYS A 457 4.81 -19.44 18.49
CA LYS A 457 5.86 -20.30 17.93
C LYS A 457 7.16 -19.53 17.79
N ALA A 458 8.27 -20.09 18.27
CA ALA A 458 9.59 -19.51 18.06
C ALA A 458 10.19 -20.03 16.76
N LEU A 459 10.77 -19.13 15.97
CA LEU A 459 11.50 -19.44 14.75
C LEU A 459 12.92 -18.90 14.88
N THR A 460 13.89 -19.71 14.48
CA THR A 460 15.31 -19.33 14.52
C THR A 460 15.83 -19.27 13.10
N ASN A 461 16.33 -18.11 12.70
CA ASN A 461 17.11 -17.95 11.49
C ASN A 461 18.60 -17.90 11.87
N PRO A 462 19.38 -18.95 11.59
CA PRO A 462 20.77 -19.05 12.08
C PRO A 462 21.71 -18.04 11.43
N THR A 463 21.40 -17.58 10.21
CA THR A 463 22.31 -16.76 9.39
C THR A 463 21.64 -15.47 8.93
N LYS A 464 21.03 -14.74 9.86
CA LYS A 464 20.47 -13.42 9.54
C LYS A 464 21.61 -12.43 9.29
N ILE A 465 21.74 -12.00 8.03
CA ILE A 465 22.64 -10.91 7.66
C ILE A 465 22.15 -9.63 8.31
N CYS A 466 23.01 -9.01 9.10
CA CYS A 466 22.81 -7.73 9.75
C CYS A 466 23.88 -6.73 9.32
N ARG A 467 23.52 -5.45 9.38
CA ARG A 467 24.41 -4.33 9.07
C ARG A 467 24.52 -3.50 10.34
N LEU A 468 25.73 -3.10 10.70
CA LEU A 468 26.00 -2.05 11.68
C LEU A 468 26.38 -0.80 10.88
N PRO A 469 25.42 0.10 10.55
CA PRO A 469 25.69 1.25 9.67
C PRO A 469 26.83 2.11 10.20
N ASN A 470 26.86 2.35 11.51
CA ASN A 470 27.87 3.16 12.18
C ASN A 470 29.29 2.55 12.11
N GLN A 471 29.40 1.24 11.98
CA GLN A 471 30.70 0.54 11.90
C GLN A 471 30.99 0.03 10.49
N ARG A 472 30.06 0.19 9.54
CA ARG A 472 30.10 -0.37 8.18
C ARG A 472 30.40 -1.87 8.12
N LYS A 473 30.11 -2.59 9.19
CA LYS A 473 30.29 -4.04 9.25
C LYS A 473 29.02 -4.74 8.80
N ILE A 474 29.20 -5.72 7.92
CA ILE A 474 28.21 -6.74 7.62
C ILE A 474 28.62 -7.97 8.41
N PHE A 475 27.68 -8.54 9.14
CA PHE A 475 27.93 -9.72 9.95
C PHE A 475 26.67 -10.59 9.96
N SER A 476 26.87 -11.88 10.18
CA SER A 476 25.76 -12.83 10.37
C SER A 476 25.51 -12.99 11.86
N ARG A 477 24.24 -13.05 12.25
CA ARG A 477 23.84 -13.43 13.60
C ARG A 477 22.63 -14.35 13.56
N GLU A 478 22.44 -15.09 14.65
CA GLU A 478 21.20 -15.79 14.88
C GLU A 478 20.07 -14.78 15.17
N GLU A 479 18.94 -14.91 14.48
CA GLU A 479 17.72 -14.13 14.72
C GLU A 479 16.61 -15.05 15.23
N LYS A 480 16.12 -14.80 16.44
CA LYS A 480 14.94 -15.47 16.99
C LYS A 480 13.71 -14.59 16.81
N LYS A 481 12.67 -15.12 16.18
CA LYS A 481 11.37 -14.45 16.00
C LYS A 481 10.26 -15.25 16.67
N LYS A 482 9.30 -14.55 17.25
CA LYS A 482 8.09 -15.14 17.82
C LYS A 482 6.93 -14.88 16.87
N TYR A 483 6.32 -15.94 16.38
CA TYR A 483 5.10 -15.91 15.58
C TYR A 483 3.88 -16.02 16.49
N LYS A 484 3.01 -14.99 16.45
CA LYS A 484 1.80 -14.85 17.27
C LYS A 484 0.67 -14.24 16.45
N PHE A 485 -0.57 -14.52 16.84
CA PHE A 485 -1.74 -13.88 16.26
C PHE A 485 -1.87 -12.42 16.71
N THR A 486 -2.02 -11.48 15.77
CA THR A 486 -2.02 -10.02 16.04
C THR A 486 -3.02 -9.25 15.18
N TYR A 487 -4.12 -9.90 14.78
CA TYR A 487 -5.10 -9.27 13.90
C TYR A 487 -6.00 -8.27 14.64
N ASP A 488 -5.91 -7.00 14.26
CA ASP A 488 -6.63 -5.88 14.87
C ASP A 488 -7.18 -4.87 13.84
N LYS A 489 -7.28 -5.25 12.56
CA LYS A 489 -7.79 -4.36 11.51
C LYS A 489 -9.31 -4.27 11.46
N ARG A 490 -10.01 -5.29 11.94
CA ARG A 490 -11.47 -5.43 11.96
C ARG A 490 -11.90 -6.07 13.27
N VAL A 491 -13.19 -6.04 13.54
CA VAL A 491 -13.82 -6.74 14.67
C VAL A 491 -13.97 -8.22 14.31
N ILE A 492 -13.50 -9.12 15.16
CA ILE A 492 -13.59 -10.57 14.93
C ILE A 492 -14.92 -11.10 15.48
N LEU A 493 -15.68 -11.80 14.65
CA LEU A 493 -16.93 -12.46 15.03
C LEU A 493 -16.70 -13.93 15.43
N PRO A 494 -17.64 -14.56 16.19
CA PRO A 494 -17.51 -15.96 16.61
C PRO A 494 -17.39 -16.96 15.47
N ASN A 495 -17.96 -16.66 14.30
CA ASN A 495 -17.95 -17.51 13.11
C ASN A 495 -16.72 -17.30 12.20
N PHE A 496 -15.66 -16.68 12.73
CA PHE A 496 -14.43 -16.29 12.02
C PHE A 496 -14.58 -15.20 10.97
N ASN A 497 -15.79 -14.70 10.69
CA ASN A 497 -15.95 -13.50 9.87
C ASN A 497 -15.38 -12.29 10.63
N THR A 498 -15.00 -11.26 9.90
CA THR A 498 -14.59 -9.98 10.48
C THR A 498 -15.36 -8.84 9.84
N VAL A 499 -15.75 -7.86 10.67
CA VAL A 499 -16.52 -6.69 10.22
C VAL A 499 -15.79 -5.40 10.52
N PRO A 500 -15.99 -4.31 9.74
CA PRO A 500 -15.32 -3.05 9.99
C PRO A 500 -15.63 -2.51 11.39
N TYR A 501 -14.70 -1.79 12.00
CA TYR A 501 -14.97 -1.06 13.24
C TYR A 501 -16.14 -0.11 13.07
N GLY A 502 -17.20 -0.28 13.86
CA GLY A 502 -18.41 0.55 13.77
C GLY A 502 -19.59 -0.09 13.04
N TYR A 503 -19.44 -1.32 12.53
CA TYR A 503 -20.53 -2.10 11.92
C TYR A 503 -21.67 -2.34 12.91
N LYS A 504 -22.93 -2.24 12.47
CA LYS A 504 -24.13 -2.47 13.29
C LYS A 504 -25.19 -3.28 12.59
#